data_AF-A0A973U3Y0-F1
#
_entry.id   AF-A0A973U3Y0-F1
#
_cell.length_a   1.000
_cell.length_b   1.000
_cell.length_c   1.000
_cell.angle_alpha   90.00
_cell.angle_beta   90.00
_cell.angle_gamma   90.00
#
_symmetry.space_group_name_H-M   'P 1'
#
loop_
_entity.id
_entity.type
_entity.pdbx_description
1 polymer ?
#
loop_
_entity_poly.entity_id
_entity_poly.type
_entity_poly.pdbx_seq_one_letter_code
_entity_poly.pdbx_strand_id
1 'polypeptide(L)'
;MRFTSALLIGTSALAVAAPAAAAQTQQEAAAQAANPQPDTAPVPIQEQGAIIVTATKRASTVQDVPFSVNAQTEADLKRANAQTIEDISRNVAGLTVQNLGPGQSQVSVRGVSAGQIIRDQPGVKEQVGIYLDESVVSLSLFTPDFDLFDLNRVETLR
;
A
#
# COMPACT_ATOMS: atom_id res chain seq x y z
N MET A 1 8.90 20.95 -89.78
CA MET A 1 9.09 19.55 -89.34
C MET A 1 7.98 19.24 -88.34
N ARG A 2 6.88 18.62 -88.77
CA ARG A 2 6.58 17.16 -88.71
C ARG A 2 6.41 16.62 -87.28
N PHE A 3 5.13 16.38 -86.91
CA PHE A 3 4.56 15.25 -86.15
C PHE A 3 5.05 15.03 -84.68
N THR A 4 4.27 14.66 -83.66
CA THR A 4 3.01 13.88 -83.57
C THR A 4 2.49 13.91 -82.11
N SER A 5 1.17 13.97 -81.95
CA SER A 5 0.28 13.18 -81.07
C SER A 5 0.70 12.72 -79.66
N ALA A 6 -0.15 13.02 -78.67
CA ALA A 6 -0.83 11.99 -77.86
C ALA A 6 -2.04 12.59 -77.12
N LEU A 7 -3.21 12.09 -77.52
CA LEU A 7 -4.54 12.27 -76.96
C LEU A 7 -4.72 11.31 -75.78
N LEU A 8 -5.30 11.74 -74.67
CA LEU A 8 -6.09 10.86 -73.81
C LEU A 8 -7.28 11.63 -73.23
N ILE A 9 -8.44 11.00 -73.47
CA ILE A 9 -9.81 11.44 -73.32
C ILE A 9 -10.29 11.15 -71.88
N GLY A 10 -11.23 11.95 -71.41
CA GLY A 10 -12.25 11.49 -70.44
C GLY A 10 -12.81 12.65 -69.61
N THR A 11 -13.81 13.40 -70.07
CA THR A 11 -15.26 13.19 -69.80
C THR A 11 -15.55 13.14 -68.29
N SER A 12 -16.44 13.92 -67.68
CA SER A 12 -17.62 14.69 -68.13
C SER A 12 -18.12 15.50 -66.91
N ALA A 13 -18.60 16.74 -67.11
CA ALA A 13 -19.97 17.22 -66.83
C ALA A 13 -20.50 17.03 -65.38
N LEU A 14 -21.16 17.94 -64.69
CA LEU A 14 -21.99 19.08 -65.08
C LEU A 14 -22.23 19.92 -63.82
N ALA A 15 -22.39 21.24 -63.96
CA ALA A 15 -22.82 22.14 -62.90
C ALA A 15 -24.31 21.95 -62.54
N VAL A 16 -24.74 22.40 -61.35
CA VAL A 16 -25.78 23.44 -61.15
C VAL A 16 -26.33 23.49 -59.70
N ALA A 17 -26.38 24.73 -59.20
CA ALA A 17 -27.28 25.39 -58.25
C ALA A 17 -27.52 24.89 -56.81
N ALA A 18 -27.36 25.85 -55.90
CA ALA A 18 -27.94 25.92 -54.58
C ALA A 18 -29.46 26.11 -54.61
N PRO A 19 -30.13 25.81 -53.48
CA PRO A 19 -30.92 26.86 -52.84
C PRO A 19 -30.69 26.95 -51.32
N ALA A 20 -30.93 28.15 -50.80
CA ALA A 20 -30.94 28.51 -49.39
C ALA A 20 -32.12 27.90 -48.63
N ALA A 21 -31.90 27.42 -47.41
CA ALA A 21 -32.94 27.29 -46.40
C ALA A 21 -32.35 27.22 -44.97
N ALA A 22 -32.82 28.15 -44.14
CA ALA A 22 -33.00 28.09 -42.69
C ALA A 22 -31.79 27.73 -41.80
N ALA A 23 -31.29 28.76 -41.11
CA ALA A 23 -30.52 28.63 -39.88
C ALA A 23 -31.32 27.85 -38.81
N GLN A 24 -30.86 26.64 -38.50
CA GLN A 24 -31.16 25.96 -37.25
C GLN A 24 -29.95 26.13 -36.34
N THR A 25 -30.13 26.93 -35.29
CA THR A 25 -29.24 26.97 -34.13
C THR A 25 -29.15 25.58 -33.53
N GLN A 26 -28.02 24.91 -33.75
CA GLN A 26 -27.68 23.69 -33.02
C GLN A 26 -27.39 24.09 -31.57
N GLN A 27 -28.26 23.63 -30.68
CA GLN A 27 -28.04 23.60 -29.25
C GLN A 27 -26.79 22.74 -29.00
N GLU A 28 -25.69 23.40 -28.66
CA GLU A 28 -24.46 22.73 -28.23
C GLU A 28 -24.72 22.11 -26.86
N ALA A 29 -25.04 20.82 -26.85
CA ALA A 29 -25.08 20.02 -25.65
C ALA A 29 -23.66 19.94 -25.11
N ALA A 30 -23.37 20.77 -24.10
CA ALA A 30 -22.14 20.68 -23.33
C ALA A 30 -22.04 19.27 -22.74
N ALA A 31 -21.21 18.43 -23.36
CA ALA A 31 -20.78 17.18 -22.76
C ALA A 31 -20.06 17.55 -21.47
N GLN A 32 -20.71 17.24 -20.33
CA GLN A 32 -20.12 17.34 -19.02
C GLN A 32 -18.89 16.41 -19.03
N ALA A 33 -17.70 16.99 -19.22
CA ALA A 33 -16.46 16.28 -19.00
C ALA A 33 -16.50 15.81 -17.55
N ALA A 34 -16.59 14.49 -17.36
CA ALA A 34 -16.36 13.89 -16.07
C ALA A 34 -14.93 14.27 -15.68
N ASN A 35 -14.82 15.23 -14.75
CA ASN A 35 -13.57 15.47 -14.05
C ASN A 35 -13.09 14.09 -13.56
N PRO A 36 -11.88 13.62 -13.93
CA PRO A 36 -11.26 12.55 -13.20
C PRO A 36 -11.15 13.09 -11.78
N GLN A 37 -11.98 12.57 -10.88
CA GLN A 37 -11.84 12.82 -9.46
C GLN A 37 -10.41 12.40 -9.14
N PRO A 38 -9.51 13.32 -8.73
CA PRO A 38 -8.21 12.89 -8.25
C PRO A 38 -8.49 11.89 -7.14
N ASP A 39 -7.88 10.70 -7.24
CA ASP A 39 -7.80 9.74 -6.16
C ASP A 39 -7.54 10.56 -4.90
N THR A 40 -8.53 10.61 -4.02
CA THR A 40 -8.44 11.34 -2.77
C THR A 40 -7.21 10.79 -2.06
N ALA A 41 -6.12 11.57 -2.08
CA ALA A 41 -5.00 11.38 -1.19
C ALA A 41 -5.61 11.16 0.21
N PRO A 42 -5.13 10.17 0.98
CA PRO A 42 -5.70 9.87 2.29
C PRO A 42 -5.83 11.17 3.07
N VAL A 43 -7.08 11.56 3.38
CA VAL A 43 -7.33 12.64 4.31
C VAL A 43 -6.57 12.23 5.57
N PRO A 44 -5.60 13.02 6.05
CA PRO A 44 -4.93 12.68 7.28
C PRO A 44 -6.02 12.72 8.35
N ILE A 45 -6.38 11.54 8.83
CA ILE A 45 -7.26 11.32 9.97
C ILE A 45 -6.56 11.90 11.20
N GLN A 46 -6.60 13.23 11.29
CA GLN A 46 -6.18 14.02 12.44
C GLN A 46 -7.39 14.25 13.34
N GLU A 47 -8.12 13.19 13.66
CA GLU A 47 -8.94 13.24 14.87
C GLU A 47 -7.96 13.22 16.04
N GLN A 48 -7.95 14.28 16.86
CA GLN A 48 -7.13 14.31 18.07
C GLN A 48 -7.40 13.04 18.90
N GLY A 49 -6.40 12.17 19.02
CA GLY A 49 -6.49 10.91 19.76
C GLY A 49 -6.75 9.66 18.93
N ALA A 50 -6.97 9.76 17.62
CA ALA A 50 -7.04 8.58 16.75
C ALA A 50 -5.66 7.92 16.61
N ILE A 51 -5.58 6.62 16.91
CA ILE A 51 -4.37 5.81 16.72
C ILE A 51 -4.43 5.20 15.33
N ILE A 52 -3.54 5.65 14.44
CA ILE A 52 -3.49 5.20 13.06
C ILE A 52 -2.53 4.01 12.93
N VAL A 53 -2.98 2.97 12.25
CA VAL A 53 -2.23 1.74 12.02
C VAL A 53 -2.21 1.37 10.54
N THR A 54 -1.22 0.57 10.13
CA THR A 54 -1.12 0.03 8.76
C THR A 54 -1.33 -1.48 8.69
N ALA A 55 -1.81 -2.09 9.78
CA ALA A 55 -2.08 -3.52 9.89
C ALA A 55 -2.94 -4.14 8.74
N THR A 56 -3.74 -3.35 8.02
CA THR A 56 -4.55 -3.78 6.86
C THR A 56 -3.90 -3.44 5.51
N LYS A 57 -2.62 -3.06 5.51
CA LYS A 57 -1.85 -2.49 4.40
C LYS A 57 -2.38 -1.15 3.87
N ARG A 58 -3.25 -0.51 4.66
CA ARG A 58 -3.81 0.83 4.41
C ARG A 58 -3.87 1.54 5.76
N ALA A 59 -3.77 2.87 5.74
CA ALA A 59 -3.99 3.65 6.95
C ALA A 59 -5.44 3.47 7.43
N SER A 60 -5.63 3.11 8.69
CA SER A 60 -6.93 2.97 9.33
C SER A 60 -6.81 3.30 10.82
N THR A 61 -7.89 3.70 11.48
CA THR A 61 -7.88 3.80 12.95
C THR A 61 -7.86 2.40 13.56
N VAL A 62 -7.21 2.26 14.71
CA VAL A 62 -7.15 0.99 15.46
C VAL A 62 -8.55 0.43 15.78
N GLN A 63 -9.57 1.29 15.87
CA GLN A 63 -10.95 0.88 16.15
C GLN A 63 -11.64 0.20 14.95
N ASP A 64 -11.18 0.46 13.72
CA ASP A 64 -11.80 -0.07 12.50
C ASP A 64 -11.18 -1.40 12.06
N VAL A 65 -10.10 -1.84 12.71
CA VAL A 65 -9.39 -3.06 12.34
C VAL A 65 -10.12 -4.29 12.91
N PRO A 66 -10.44 -5.33 12.11
CA PRO A 66 -11.25 -6.47 12.55
C PRO A 66 -10.45 -7.54 13.33
N PHE A 67 -9.32 -7.17 13.93
CA PHE A 67 -8.46 -8.03 14.73
C PHE A 67 -7.72 -7.22 15.80
N SER A 68 -7.15 -7.89 16.80
CA SER A 68 -6.52 -7.16 17.91
C SER A 68 -5.16 -6.62 17.47
N VAL A 69 -4.99 -5.32 17.65
CA VAL A 69 -3.73 -4.62 17.41
C VAL A 69 -3.31 -3.91 18.68
N ASN A 70 -2.05 -4.06 19.05
CA ASN A 70 -1.39 -3.12 19.95
C ASN A 70 -0.48 -2.23 19.11
N ALA A 71 -0.56 -0.92 19.32
CA ALA A 71 0.17 0.07 18.54
C ALA A 71 0.89 1.01 19.51
N GLN A 72 2.22 0.91 19.59
CA GLN A 72 3.05 1.79 20.41
C GLN A 72 3.64 2.88 19.54
N THR A 73 3.23 4.13 19.77
CA THR A 73 3.75 5.28 19.04
C THR A 73 5.19 5.58 19.43
N GLU A 74 5.92 6.33 18.60
CA GLU A 74 7.26 6.86 18.94
C GLU A 74 7.32 7.49 20.34
N ALA A 75 6.30 8.26 20.72
CA ALA A 75 6.21 8.88 22.04
C ALA A 75 6.08 7.84 23.17
N ASP A 76 5.39 6.72 22.92
CA ASP A 76 5.26 5.62 23.86
C ASP A 76 6.58 4.85 24.00
N LEU A 77 7.26 4.59 22.90
CA LEU A 77 8.57 3.94 22.87
C LEU A 77 9.59 4.76 23.68
N LYS A 78 9.65 6.08 23.44
CA LYS A 78 10.52 7.01 24.17
C LYS A 78 10.17 7.07 25.65
N ARG A 79 8.89 7.15 26.01
CA ARG A 79 8.45 7.20 27.42
C ARG A 79 8.78 5.92 28.17
N ALA A 80 8.68 4.76 27.51
CA ALA A 80 9.02 3.47 28.07
C ALA A 80 10.53 3.19 28.07
N ASN A 81 11.35 4.05 27.44
CA ASN A 81 12.75 3.79 27.14
C ASN A 81 12.97 2.41 26.48
N ALA A 82 12.05 2.03 25.57
CA ALA A 82 12.12 0.76 24.86
C ALA A 82 13.17 0.87 23.75
N GLN A 83 14.22 0.03 23.83
CA GLN A 83 15.30 0.02 22.83
C GLN A 83 15.28 -1.25 21.98
N THR A 84 14.69 -2.32 22.50
CA THR A 84 14.64 -3.64 21.86
C THR A 84 13.22 -4.16 21.77
N ILE A 85 13.00 -5.15 20.89
CA ILE A 85 11.72 -5.88 20.82
C ILE A 85 11.37 -6.62 22.13
N GLU A 86 12.38 -6.92 22.96
CA GLU A 86 12.16 -7.51 24.29
C GLU A 86 11.48 -6.50 25.23
N ASP A 87 11.85 -5.23 25.17
CA ASP A 87 11.25 -4.17 25.99
C ASP A 87 9.78 -3.95 25.64
N ILE A 88 9.43 -4.11 24.35
CA ILE A 88 8.04 -4.05 23.85
C ILE A 88 7.18 -5.14 24.47
N SER A 89 7.70 -6.37 24.53
CA SER A 89 6.96 -7.53 25.07
C SER A 89 6.46 -7.33 26.50
N ARG A 90 7.13 -6.49 27.30
CA ARG A 90 6.75 -6.19 28.69
C ARG A 90 5.41 -5.48 28.82
N ASN A 91 4.98 -4.77 27.77
CA ASN A 91 3.76 -3.96 27.77
C ASN A 91 2.69 -4.49 26.80
N VAL A 92 2.97 -5.57 26.07
CA VAL A 92 2.07 -6.13 25.06
C VAL A 92 1.59 -7.51 25.49
N ALA A 93 0.32 -7.60 25.89
CA ALA A 93 -0.26 -8.86 26.35
C ALA A 93 -0.15 -10.00 25.30
N GLY A 94 0.34 -11.17 25.73
CA GLY A 94 0.49 -12.31 24.83
C GLY A 94 1.58 -12.15 23.77
N LEU A 95 2.43 -11.13 23.84
CA LEU A 95 3.71 -11.08 23.14
C LEU A 95 4.80 -11.55 24.10
N THR A 96 5.59 -12.54 23.69
CA THR A 96 6.78 -12.98 24.44
C THR A 96 7.98 -12.97 23.51
N VAL A 97 9.08 -12.40 23.97
CA VAL A 97 10.35 -12.40 23.27
C VAL A 97 11.40 -13.07 24.15
N GLN A 98 12.03 -14.11 23.63
CA GLN A 98 13.15 -14.78 24.29
C GLN A 98 14.45 -14.45 23.55
N ASN A 99 15.33 -13.69 24.20
CA ASN A 99 16.65 -13.39 23.66
C ASN A 99 17.59 -14.61 23.81
N LEU A 100 18.03 -15.18 22.69
CA LEU A 100 18.97 -16.31 22.65
C LEU A 100 20.38 -15.89 22.16
N GLY A 101 20.64 -14.59 22.11
CA GLY A 101 21.85 -14.00 21.53
C GLY A 101 21.56 -13.17 20.27
N PRO A 102 22.59 -12.48 19.75
CA PRO A 102 22.44 -11.55 18.62
C PRO A 102 21.80 -12.20 17.40
N GLY A 103 20.72 -11.60 16.88
CA GLY A 103 19.99 -12.11 15.71
C GLY A 103 19.15 -13.38 15.95
N GLN A 104 19.11 -13.90 17.18
CA GLN A 104 18.52 -15.20 17.50
C GLN A 104 17.29 -15.09 18.42
N SER A 105 16.71 -13.89 18.55
CA SER A 105 15.53 -13.67 19.37
C SER A 105 14.33 -14.50 18.88
N GLN A 106 13.72 -15.28 19.78
CA GLN A 106 12.48 -16.00 19.48
C GLN A 106 11.27 -15.16 19.90
N VAL A 107 10.49 -14.74 18.92
CA VAL A 107 9.23 -14.03 19.14
C VAL A 107 8.07 -15.02 19.11
N SER A 108 7.12 -14.84 20.04
CA SER A 108 5.88 -15.59 20.05
C SER A 108 4.69 -14.71 20.40
N VAL A 109 3.55 -15.01 19.78
CA VAL A 109 2.27 -14.34 20.00
C VAL A 109 1.24 -15.40 20.41
N ARG A 110 0.61 -15.21 21.58
CA ARG A 110 -0.32 -16.16 22.21
C ARG A 110 0.23 -17.60 22.30
N GLY A 111 1.53 -17.74 22.54
CA GLY A 111 2.22 -19.04 22.65
C GLY A 111 2.63 -19.69 21.33
N VAL A 112 2.33 -19.06 20.19
CA VAL A 112 2.75 -19.49 18.86
C VAL A 112 4.02 -18.76 18.45
N SER A 113 5.05 -19.45 17.96
CA SER A 113 6.38 -18.87 17.73
C SER A 113 6.74 -18.64 16.26
N ALA A 114 7.77 -17.81 16.05
CA ALA A 114 8.45 -17.57 14.78
C ALA A 114 9.34 -18.76 14.32
N GLY A 115 8.93 -20.00 14.61
CA GLY A 115 9.70 -21.21 14.32
C GLY A 115 10.08 -21.99 15.57
N GLN A 116 10.47 -23.25 15.37
CA GLN A 116 10.83 -24.20 16.42
C GLN A 116 12.35 -24.39 16.42
N ILE A 117 12.99 -24.44 17.60
CA ILE A 117 14.45 -24.65 17.80
C ILE A 117 15.02 -25.88 17.04
N ILE A 118 14.17 -26.79 16.55
CA ILE A 118 14.61 -27.98 15.82
C ILE A 118 15.09 -27.57 14.43
N ARG A 119 16.41 -27.40 14.33
CA ARG A 119 17.15 -26.90 13.16
C ARG A 119 17.06 -27.76 11.90
N ASP A 120 16.57 -28.99 12.01
CA ASP A 120 16.67 -30.02 10.97
C ASP A 120 15.33 -30.61 10.52
N GLN A 121 14.19 -29.95 10.78
CA GLN A 121 12.90 -30.43 10.30
C GLN A 121 12.47 -29.67 9.02
N PRO A 122 12.51 -30.30 7.84
CA PRO A 122 12.01 -29.69 6.61
C PRO A 122 10.51 -29.37 6.77
N GLY A 123 10.11 -28.14 6.45
CA GLY A 123 8.69 -27.75 6.41
C GLY A 123 8.14 -27.07 7.67
N VAL A 124 8.96 -26.78 8.68
CA VAL A 124 8.55 -25.89 9.79
C VAL A 124 8.48 -24.47 9.25
N LYS A 125 7.25 -23.98 9.06
CA LYS A 125 6.97 -22.60 8.66
C LYS A 125 6.86 -21.71 9.89
N GLU A 126 7.37 -20.48 9.79
CA GLU A 126 7.11 -19.42 10.75
C GLU A 126 5.60 -19.19 10.86
N GLN A 127 5.06 -19.24 12.07
CA GLN A 127 3.66 -18.88 12.33
C GLN A 127 3.55 -17.43 12.80
N VAL A 128 4.63 -16.88 13.36
CA VAL A 128 4.80 -15.46 13.68
C VAL A 128 5.93 -14.93 12.81
N GLY A 129 5.71 -13.79 12.16
CA GLY A 129 6.73 -13.10 11.37
C GLY A 129 6.89 -11.66 11.83
N ILE A 130 8.06 -11.09 11.58
CA ILE A 130 8.35 -9.69 11.83
C ILE A 130 8.50 -8.97 10.50
N TYR A 131 7.88 -7.79 10.43
CA TYR A 131 7.85 -6.96 9.25
C TYR A 131 8.44 -5.59 9.59
N LEU A 132 9.20 -5.05 8.65
CA LEU A 132 9.67 -3.67 8.66
C LEU A 132 9.19 -3.03 7.36
N ASP A 133 8.38 -1.99 7.46
CA ASP A 133 7.76 -1.30 6.32
C ASP A 133 7.13 -2.28 5.30
N GLU A 134 6.31 -3.21 5.80
CA GLU A 134 5.63 -4.26 5.02
C GLU A 134 6.54 -5.33 4.39
N SER A 135 7.87 -5.19 4.53
CA SER A 135 8.83 -6.22 4.12
C SER A 135 9.03 -7.21 5.26
N VAL A 136 8.94 -8.51 4.95
CA VAL A 136 9.30 -9.55 5.90
C VAL A 136 10.81 -9.48 6.16
N VAL A 137 11.19 -9.49 7.43
CA VAL A 137 12.58 -9.38 7.89
C VAL A 137 12.97 -10.50 8.84
N SER A 138 12.00 -11.25 9.38
CA SER A 138 12.27 -12.51 10.05
C SER A 138 12.50 -13.63 9.04
N LEU A 139 13.35 -14.57 9.44
CA LEU A 139 13.50 -15.88 8.81
C LEU A 139 13.44 -16.94 9.92
N SER A 140 13.23 -18.20 9.56
CA SER A 140 13.10 -19.27 10.57
C SER A 140 14.34 -19.28 11.46
N LEU A 141 14.12 -19.11 12.77
CA LEU A 141 15.16 -19.00 13.80
C LEU A 141 16.08 -17.78 13.72
N PHE A 142 15.77 -16.81 12.87
CA PHE A 142 16.51 -15.56 12.74
C PHE A 142 15.56 -14.36 12.85
N THR A 143 15.76 -13.58 13.90
CA THR A 143 15.07 -12.31 14.10
C THR A 143 16.15 -11.24 14.18
N PRO A 144 16.21 -10.28 13.25
CA PRO A 144 17.20 -9.22 13.32
C PRO A 144 17.01 -8.42 14.61
N ASP A 145 18.13 -7.95 15.16
CA ASP A 145 18.11 -7.06 16.31
C ASP A 145 17.66 -5.67 15.83
N PHE A 146 16.52 -5.19 16.33
CA PHE A 146 16.00 -3.87 16.01
C PHE A 146 16.44 -2.87 17.04
N ASP A 147 16.90 -1.71 16.56
CA ASP A 147 16.96 -0.52 17.37
C ASP A 147 15.67 0.29 17.19
N LEU A 148 14.93 0.45 18.28
CA LEU A 148 13.61 1.06 18.23
C LEU A 148 13.65 2.60 18.24
N PHE A 149 14.81 3.24 18.43
CA PHE A 149 14.89 4.71 18.53
C PHE A 149 14.50 5.43 17.23
N ASP A 150 14.66 4.78 16.07
CA ASP A 150 14.41 5.36 14.74
C ASP A 150 13.03 4.96 14.16
N LEU A 151 12.22 4.24 14.95
CA LEU A 151 10.91 3.78 14.50
C LEU A 151 9.81 4.78 14.87
N ASN A 152 8.91 5.02 13.92
CA ASN A 152 7.74 5.86 14.14
C ASN A 152 6.68 5.15 15.01
N ARG A 153 6.57 3.83 14.90
CA ARG A 153 5.59 3.00 15.62
C ARG A 153 5.96 1.53 15.55
N VAL A 154 5.54 0.77 16.56
CA VAL A 154 5.54 -0.70 16.55
C VAL A 154 4.09 -1.17 16.62
N GLU A 155 3.69 -2.04 15.70
CA GLU A 155 2.35 -2.65 15.64
C GLU A 155 2.46 -4.16 15.89
N THR A 156 1.75 -4.67 16.91
CA THR A 156 1.63 -6.12 17.18
C THR A 156 0.23 -6.60 16.84
N LEU A 157 0.13 -7.51 15.88
CA LEU A 157 -1.13 -8.04 15.33
C LEU A 157 -1.39 -9.44 15.90
N ARG A 158 -2.62 -9.72 16.37
CA ARG A 158 -2.95 -10.98 17.07
C ARG A 158 -4.42 -11.40 16.99
#